data_AF-A0A9P5CMU0-F1
#
_entry.id   AF-A0A9P5CMU0-F1
#
_cell.length_a   1.000
_cell.length_b   1.000
_cell.length_c   1.000
_cell.angle_alpha   90.00
_cell.angle_beta   90.00
_cell.angle_gamma   90.00
#
_symmetry.space_group_name_H-M   'P 1'
#
loop_
_entity.id
_entity.type
_entity.pdbx_description
1 polymer ?
#
loop_
_entity_poly.entity_id
_entity_poly.type
_entity_poly.pdbx_seq_one_letter_code
_entity_poly.pdbx_strand_id
1 'polypeptide(L)'
;MSLKRSREGSEPPKKRQKTSGPDMMPTPESECLDFPEASDRHSPALSLHPEAASSDSGCLFETSRSRDVSFPVDGPLAPLRMSLTVSEDPLGYGSRLNYRGDLYLTLPQGEFQIGHINGWLLRKSAPSQQGRSSPLWVAEWLQGSMSKYKDEDKDMAQALRSLYGKQGQPQKLEVPGPSHEDDIVFIEMIHIDEKNEATGIKFAGNKLLKHAFSLYYACIADWRISEKYRPKAHLVFILEPALPQDDDIAAIWFRGQGKPSGSKAMDVLERQVADTLRMVYSSASIGYRVLVEDALVRCPGGATVHTIMGLQLSVEAMRNHLSRSRAV
;
A
#
# COMPACT_ATOMS: atom_id res chain seq x y z
N MET A 1 -8.39 -24.38 -69.15
CA MET A 1 -8.35 -25.63 -68.37
C MET A 1 -8.74 -25.26 -66.94
N SER A 2 -10.02 -25.23 -66.53
CA SER A 2 -10.92 -26.37 -66.17
C SER A 2 -10.22 -27.37 -65.25
N LEU A 3 -10.60 -27.58 -63.97
CA LEU A 3 -11.89 -27.90 -63.32
C LEU A 3 -11.83 -27.42 -61.85
N LYS A 4 -12.80 -26.79 -61.16
CA LYS A 4 -14.18 -27.16 -60.75
C LYS A 4 -14.36 -28.55 -60.10
N ARG A 5 -14.67 -28.55 -58.79
CA ARG A 5 -15.58 -29.45 -58.02
C ARG A 5 -15.62 -28.94 -56.57
N SER A 6 -16.62 -29.14 -55.72
CA SER A 6 -18.09 -29.25 -55.75
C SER A 6 -18.46 -29.64 -54.30
N ARG A 7 -19.63 -29.18 -53.85
CA ARG A 7 -20.22 -29.33 -52.50
C ARG A 7 -20.56 -30.77 -52.11
N GLU A 8 -20.68 -31.01 -50.80
CA GLU A 8 -21.70 -31.83 -50.08
C GLU A 8 -21.37 -31.70 -48.56
N GLY A 9 -22.25 -31.47 -47.57
CA GLY A 9 -23.70 -31.45 -47.51
C GLY A 9 -24.27 -32.65 -46.75
N SER A 10 -24.32 -32.65 -45.40
CA SER A 10 -25.22 -33.52 -44.62
C SER A 10 -25.27 -33.21 -43.11
N GLU A 11 -26.31 -32.49 -42.68
CA GLU A 11 -27.03 -32.68 -41.40
C GLU A 11 -28.12 -33.77 -41.61
N PRO A 12 -28.95 -34.24 -40.63
CA PRO A 12 -28.91 -34.29 -39.15
C PRO A 12 -29.29 -35.74 -38.64
N PRO A 13 -29.76 -36.02 -37.38
CA PRO A 13 -31.12 -35.67 -36.93
C PRO A 13 -31.30 -35.31 -35.44
N LYS A 14 -32.34 -34.50 -35.20
CA LYS A 14 -32.99 -34.22 -33.91
C LYS A 14 -33.78 -35.45 -33.41
N LYS A 15 -33.75 -35.71 -32.11
CA LYS A 15 -34.84 -36.41 -31.40
C LYS A 15 -35.38 -35.54 -30.25
N ARG A 16 -36.69 -35.24 -30.37
CA ARG A 16 -37.61 -34.72 -29.34
C ARG A 16 -38.12 -35.88 -28.48
N GLN A 17 -38.53 -35.55 -27.25
CA GLN A 17 -39.69 -36.06 -26.45
C GLN A 17 -39.27 -36.31 -24.99
N LYS A 18 -40.06 -36.09 -23.94
CA LYS A 18 -41.34 -35.40 -23.67
C LYS A 18 -41.55 -35.51 -22.14
N THR A 19 -41.89 -34.39 -21.49
CA THR A 19 -42.91 -34.24 -20.41
C THR A 19 -43.01 -35.24 -19.24
N SER A 20 -42.91 -34.73 -18.00
CA SER A 20 -43.95 -34.84 -16.94
C SER A 20 -43.43 -34.26 -15.61
N GLY A 21 -44.11 -33.27 -15.04
CA GLY A 21 -44.24 -33.13 -13.58
C GLY A 21 -45.66 -33.59 -13.18
N PRO A 22 -46.15 -33.32 -11.95
CA PRO A 22 -45.49 -32.98 -10.69
C PRO A 22 -45.76 -34.05 -9.60
N ASP A 23 -45.10 -33.99 -8.43
CA ASP A 23 -45.66 -34.57 -7.21
C ASP A 23 -45.20 -33.83 -5.95
N MET A 24 -46.16 -33.69 -5.03
CA MET A 24 -46.15 -32.92 -3.78
C MET A 24 -45.39 -33.63 -2.65
N MET A 25 -44.68 -32.83 -1.82
CA MET A 25 -44.58 -32.81 -0.33
C MET A 25 -44.30 -34.14 0.44
N PRO A 26 -43.49 -34.15 1.52
CA PRO A 26 -43.70 -33.25 2.67
C PRO A 26 -42.45 -32.63 3.32
N THR A 27 -42.75 -31.51 3.98
CA THR A 27 -42.00 -30.83 5.05
C THR A 27 -41.53 -31.76 6.16
N PRO A 28 -40.32 -31.55 6.70
CA PRO A 28 -40.03 -31.76 8.09
C PRO A 28 -40.12 -30.44 8.85
N GLU A 29 -40.84 -30.51 9.97
CA GLU A 29 -40.92 -29.53 11.03
C GLU A 29 -39.51 -29.20 11.55
N SER A 30 -39.22 -27.92 11.70
CA SER A 30 -38.10 -27.47 12.53
C SER A 30 -38.57 -26.32 13.40
N GLU A 31 -38.73 -26.70 14.65
CA GLU A 31 -38.91 -25.95 15.88
C GLU A 31 -38.40 -24.51 15.82
N CYS A 32 -39.33 -23.57 16.03
CA CYS A 32 -39.00 -22.23 16.47
C CYS A 32 -38.40 -22.32 17.88
N LEU A 33 -37.08 -22.20 17.97
CA LEU A 33 -36.41 -21.83 19.21
C LEU A 33 -36.16 -20.32 19.18
N ASP A 34 -36.90 -19.62 20.03
CA ASP A 34 -36.65 -18.25 20.44
C ASP A 34 -35.21 -18.10 20.94
N PHE A 35 -34.44 -17.24 20.27
CA PHE A 35 -33.17 -16.75 20.80
C PHE A 35 -33.33 -15.30 21.26
N PRO A 36 -32.89 -14.98 22.49
CA PRO A 36 -33.07 -13.67 23.08
C PRO A 36 -32.20 -12.61 22.39
N GLU A 37 -32.72 -11.39 22.34
CA GLU A 37 -31.98 -10.16 22.02
C GLU A 37 -30.71 -10.06 22.88
N ALA A 38 -29.57 -10.42 22.29
CA ALA A 38 -28.25 -10.05 22.81
C ALA A 38 -27.84 -8.74 22.13
N SER A 39 -28.14 -7.65 22.83
CA SER A 39 -27.60 -6.32 22.59
C SER A 39 -26.07 -6.34 22.78
N ASP A 40 -25.30 -6.46 21.71
CA ASP A 40 -23.85 -6.19 21.72
C ASP A 40 -23.48 -5.18 20.63
N ARG A 41 -23.71 -3.90 20.94
CA ARG A 41 -23.05 -2.77 20.29
C ARG A 41 -21.61 -2.67 20.79
N HIS A 42 -20.72 -3.52 20.29
CA HIS A 42 -19.28 -3.25 20.36
C HIS A 42 -18.82 -2.55 19.08
N SER A 43 -19.10 -1.26 19.02
CA SER A 43 -18.34 -0.33 18.19
C SER A 43 -16.85 -0.46 18.56
N PRO A 44 -15.91 -0.49 17.59
CA PRO A 44 -14.50 -0.38 17.92
C PRO A 44 -14.28 0.91 18.70
N ALA A 45 -13.74 0.79 19.91
CA ALA A 45 -13.50 1.93 20.79
C ALA A 45 -12.52 2.90 20.10
N LEU A 46 -13.05 4.04 19.69
CA LEU A 46 -12.29 5.20 19.23
C LEU A 46 -11.66 5.85 20.47
N SER A 47 -10.43 5.48 20.80
CA SER A 47 -9.67 6.16 21.85
C SER A 47 -9.14 7.49 21.31
N LEU A 48 -9.77 8.59 21.73
CA LEU A 48 -9.14 9.92 21.73
C LEU A 48 -8.31 9.99 23.01
N HIS A 49 -7.04 9.62 22.95
CA HIS A 49 -6.08 9.99 23.99
C HIS A 49 -5.44 11.33 23.61
N PRO A 50 -5.66 12.41 24.38
CA PRO A 50 -4.86 13.61 24.28
C PRO A 50 -3.65 13.43 25.21
N GLU A 51 -2.61 12.75 24.74
CA GLU A 51 -1.31 12.73 25.43
C GLU A 51 -0.21 13.22 24.50
N ALA A 52 0.05 14.52 24.65
CA ALA A 52 1.29 15.27 24.41
C ALA A 52 2.38 14.57 23.57
N ALA A 53 2.21 14.55 22.25
CA ALA A 53 3.36 14.67 21.36
C ALA A 53 3.73 16.15 21.28
N SER A 54 5.01 16.46 21.51
CA SER A 54 5.58 17.79 21.35
C SER A 54 5.04 18.45 20.08
N SER A 55 4.55 19.69 20.20
CA SER A 55 4.13 20.53 19.09
C SER A 55 5.29 20.79 18.14
N ASP A 56 5.56 19.81 17.27
CA ASP A 56 6.52 19.92 16.20
C ASP A 56 5.89 20.86 15.17
N SER A 57 6.55 21.98 14.87
CA SER A 57 5.99 23.15 14.18
C SER A 57 5.63 22.93 12.70
N GLY A 58 5.39 21.68 12.29
CA GLY A 58 5.00 21.28 10.93
C GLY A 58 3.89 20.22 10.87
N CYS A 59 3.35 19.74 12.01
CA CYS A 59 2.21 18.83 12.01
C CYS A 59 0.92 19.57 11.60
N LEU A 60 0.33 19.17 10.49
CA LEU A 60 -0.93 19.69 9.97
C LEU A 60 -2.14 18.95 10.52
N PHE A 61 -1.99 17.66 10.79
CA PHE A 61 -3.07 16.78 11.25
C PHE A 61 -2.51 15.49 11.84
N GLU A 62 -3.19 14.93 12.84
CA GLU A 62 -2.89 13.62 13.40
C GLU A 62 -4.16 12.77 13.52
N THR A 63 -4.04 11.47 13.23
CA THR A 63 -5.09 10.49 13.51
C THR A 63 -4.51 9.13 13.88
N SER A 64 -5.18 8.42 14.78
CA SER A 64 -4.83 7.05 15.11
C SER A 64 -5.92 6.04 14.76
N ARG A 65 -5.49 4.79 14.53
CA ARG A 65 -6.34 3.61 14.42
C ARG A 65 -5.69 2.46 15.17
N SER A 66 -6.50 1.60 15.76
CA SER A 66 -6.04 0.39 16.44
C SER A 66 -6.80 -0.84 15.95
N ARG A 67 -6.17 -2.00 16.11
CA ARG A 67 -6.78 -3.31 15.92
C ARG A 67 -6.08 -4.32 16.80
N ASP A 68 -6.82 -5.34 17.23
CA ASP A 68 -6.19 -6.47 17.91
C ASP A 68 -5.54 -7.40 16.88
N VAL A 69 -4.36 -7.90 17.24
CA VAL A 69 -3.59 -8.88 16.48
C VAL A 69 -3.04 -9.95 17.42
N SER A 70 -2.95 -11.20 16.99
CA SER A 70 -2.27 -12.24 17.77
C SER A 70 -0.78 -11.92 17.86
N PHE A 71 -0.26 -11.77 19.08
CA PHE A 71 1.16 -11.51 19.32
C PHE A 71 1.71 -12.27 20.55
N PRO A 72 2.82 -13.03 20.42
CA PRO A 72 3.49 -13.39 19.16
C PRO A 72 2.52 -14.16 18.23
N VAL A 73 2.97 -14.57 17.05
CA VAL A 73 2.10 -15.34 16.11
C VAL A 73 1.40 -16.49 16.84
N ASP A 74 0.09 -16.59 16.66
CA ASP A 74 -0.82 -17.54 17.31
C ASP A 74 -0.90 -17.43 18.86
N GLY A 75 -0.37 -16.33 19.41
CA GLY A 75 -0.45 -15.95 20.81
C GLY A 75 -1.72 -15.15 21.17
N PRO A 76 -1.76 -14.55 22.38
CA PRO A 76 -2.87 -13.73 22.83
C PRO A 76 -3.06 -12.51 21.93
N LEU A 77 -4.27 -11.96 21.95
CA LEU A 77 -4.56 -10.71 21.26
C LEU A 77 -3.85 -9.54 21.96
N ALA A 78 -3.11 -8.77 21.19
CA ALA A 78 -2.44 -7.55 21.59
C ALA A 78 -2.93 -6.39 20.71
N PRO A 79 -3.25 -5.21 21.29
CA PRO A 79 -3.59 -4.04 20.52
C PRO A 79 -2.39 -3.54 19.70
N LEU A 80 -2.57 -3.48 18.38
CA LEU A 80 -1.66 -2.82 17.44
C LEU A 80 -2.29 -1.50 17.01
N ARG A 81 -1.58 -0.40 17.21
CA ARG A 81 -2.03 0.96 16.92
C ARG A 81 -1.09 1.64 15.91
N MET A 82 -1.67 2.41 15.00
CA MET A 82 -0.95 3.31 14.10
C MET A 82 -1.35 4.74 14.42
N SER A 83 -0.39 5.65 14.60
CA SER A 83 -0.63 7.11 14.60
C SER A 83 -0.09 7.68 13.29
N LEU A 84 -0.97 8.26 12.49
CA LEU A 84 -0.62 8.95 11.25
C LEU A 84 -0.51 10.45 11.51
N THR A 85 0.67 10.99 11.25
CA THR A 85 0.96 12.42 11.22
C THR A 85 1.05 12.88 9.77
N VAL A 86 0.34 13.97 9.46
CA VAL A 86 0.41 14.66 8.17
C VAL A 86 1.19 15.95 8.37
N SER A 87 2.23 16.18 7.57
CA SER A 87 3.01 17.42 7.61
C SER A 87 3.28 17.98 6.21
N GLU A 88 3.63 19.26 6.16
CA GLU A 88 4.13 19.89 4.94
C GLU A 88 5.51 19.34 4.59
N ASP A 89 5.88 19.51 3.34
CA ASP A 89 7.18 19.13 2.87
C ASP A 89 8.27 20.07 3.41
N PRO A 90 9.28 19.55 4.15
CA PRO A 90 10.36 20.37 4.67
C PRO A 90 11.23 21.02 3.58
N LEU A 91 11.23 20.46 2.36
CA LEU A 91 11.94 21.01 1.21
C LEU A 91 11.09 22.00 0.40
N GLY A 92 9.82 22.18 0.77
CA GLY A 92 8.93 23.17 0.18
C GLY A 92 8.31 22.81 -1.16
N TYR A 93 8.33 21.53 -1.58
CA TYR A 93 7.55 21.12 -2.76
C TYR A 93 6.05 21.27 -2.47
N GLY A 94 5.35 22.04 -3.29
CA GLY A 94 3.95 22.40 -3.03
C GLY A 94 2.96 21.33 -3.49
N SER A 95 3.41 20.31 -4.24
CA SER A 95 2.55 19.21 -4.69
C SER A 95 2.52 18.01 -3.76
N ARG A 96 3.36 17.92 -2.71
CA ARG A 96 3.37 16.78 -1.80
C ARG A 96 3.11 17.12 -0.33
N LEU A 97 2.66 16.11 0.42
CA LEU A 97 2.55 16.09 1.87
C LEU A 97 3.26 14.86 2.40
N ASN A 98 3.86 14.97 3.59
CA ASN A 98 4.37 13.79 4.28
C ASN A 98 3.26 13.12 5.08
N TYR A 99 3.12 11.81 4.91
CA TYR A 99 2.20 10.92 5.62
C TYR A 99 3.03 9.88 6.39
N ARG A 100 3.36 10.19 7.64
CA ARG A 100 4.15 9.33 8.51
C ARG A 100 3.24 8.57 9.47
N GLY A 101 3.22 7.26 9.38
CA GLY A 101 2.51 6.37 10.31
C GLY A 101 3.47 5.72 11.29
N ASP A 102 3.45 6.09 12.56
CA ASP A 102 4.20 5.41 13.62
C ASP A 102 3.39 4.26 14.21
N LEU A 103 4.01 3.08 14.32
CA LEU A 103 3.38 1.82 14.72
C LEU A 103 3.71 1.48 16.18
N TYR A 104 2.67 1.18 16.94
CA TYR A 104 2.74 0.89 18.37
C TYR A 104 2.08 -0.44 18.70
N LEU A 105 2.69 -1.21 19.60
CA LEU A 105 2.16 -2.48 20.10
C LEU A 105 2.01 -2.42 21.62
N THR A 106 0.81 -2.68 22.11
CA THR A 106 0.50 -2.72 23.55
C THR A 106 0.62 -4.15 24.07
N LEU A 107 1.51 -4.34 25.05
CA LEU A 107 1.75 -5.60 25.76
C LEU A 107 1.53 -5.39 27.26
N PRO A 108 1.50 -6.45 28.10
CA PRO A 108 1.32 -6.29 29.55
C PRO A 108 2.34 -5.36 30.22
N GLN A 109 3.52 -5.21 29.63
CA GLN A 109 4.60 -4.34 30.13
C GLN A 109 4.44 -2.87 29.72
N GLY A 110 3.55 -2.56 28.77
CA GLY A 110 3.35 -1.20 28.26
C GLY A 110 3.15 -1.15 26.75
N GLU A 111 3.02 0.07 26.23
CA GLU A 111 2.99 0.34 24.80
C GLU A 111 4.41 0.64 24.28
N PHE A 112 4.78 0.00 23.17
CA PHE A 112 6.08 0.16 22.53
C PHE A 112 5.89 0.68 21.13
N GLN A 113 6.66 1.69 20.72
CA GLN A 113 6.83 1.98 19.30
C GLN A 113 7.69 0.87 18.70
N ILE A 114 7.20 0.24 17.65
CA ILE A 114 7.82 -0.96 17.05
C ILE A 114 8.14 -0.79 15.56
N GLY A 115 7.90 0.39 14.99
CA GLY A 115 8.10 0.62 13.57
C GLY A 115 7.39 1.87 13.05
N HIS A 116 7.46 2.07 11.74
CA HIS A 116 6.76 3.13 11.03
C HIS A 116 6.61 2.84 9.53
N ILE A 117 5.70 3.55 8.87
CA ILE A 117 5.56 3.65 7.41
C ILE A 117 5.66 5.14 7.04
N ASN A 118 6.63 5.49 6.20
CA ASN A 118 6.76 6.84 5.66
C ASN A 118 6.30 6.88 4.21
N GLY A 119 5.46 7.85 3.86
CA GLY A 119 4.98 8.02 2.50
C GLY A 119 4.70 9.46 2.12
N TRP A 120 4.87 9.77 0.85
CA TRP A 120 4.63 11.09 0.28
C TRP A 120 3.36 11.08 -0.56
N LEU A 121 2.32 11.77 -0.08
CA LEU A 121 1.11 12.01 -0.87
C LEU A 121 1.43 13.09 -1.92
N LEU A 122 1.47 12.71 -3.19
CA LEU A 122 1.52 13.61 -4.33
C LEU A 122 0.11 13.95 -4.81
N ARG A 123 -0.24 15.24 -4.73
CA ARG A 123 -1.53 15.77 -5.16
C ARG A 123 -1.45 16.32 -6.57
N LYS A 124 -2.16 15.68 -7.49
CA LYS A 124 -2.17 16.11 -8.89
C LYS A 124 -3.01 17.35 -9.15
N SER A 125 -3.97 17.64 -8.27
CA SER A 125 -4.93 18.75 -8.43
C SER A 125 -4.92 19.69 -7.21
N ALA A 126 -3.74 20.15 -6.80
CA ALA A 126 -3.62 21.08 -5.68
C ALA A 126 -4.29 22.44 -5.99
N PRO A 127 -4.99 23.09 -5.03
CA PRO A 127 -5.60 24.41 -5.24
C PRO A 127 -4.62 25.50 -5.70
N SER A 128 -3.34 25.36 -5.34
CA SER A 128 -2.23 26.24 -5.76
C SER A 128 -1.90 26.21 -7.26
N GLN A 129 -2.63 25.40 -8.04
CA GLN A 129 -2.42 25.25 -9.50
C GLN A 129 -3.19 26.26 -10.35
N GLN A 130 -4.07 27.09 -9.79
CA GLN A 130 -4.82 28.08 -10.57
C GLN A 130 -3.87 29.06 -11.27
N GLY A 131 -3.96 29.15 -12.61
CA GLY A 131 -3.21 30.10 -13.44
C GLY A 131 -1.84 29.62 -13.95
N ARG A 132 -1.42 28.37 -13.70
CA ARG A 132 -0.18 27.82 -14.26
C ARG A 132 -0.40 27.15 -15.61
N SER A 133 0.57 27.25 -16.51
CA SER A 133 0.56 26.59 -17.83
C SER A 133 0.75 25.06 -17.75
N SER A 134 1.30 24.57 -16.65
CA SER A 134 1.48 23.15 -16.35
C SER A 134 1.08 22.86 -14.90
N PRO A 135 0.48 21.69 -14.59
CA PRO A 135 0.24 21.27 -13.22
C PRO A 135 1.53 21.30 -12.38
N LEU A 136 1.41 21.70 -11.12
CA LEU A 136 2.55 21.90 -10.22
C LEU A 136 3.41 20.63 -10.09
N TRP A 137 2.75 19.48 -9.90
CA TRP A 137 3.43 18.20 -9.73
C TRP A 137 4.26 17.79 -10.97
N VAL A 138 3.81 18.16 -12.18
CA VAL A 138 4.54 17.89 -13.42
C VAL A 138 5.83 18.71 -13.45
N ALA A 139 5.76 20.00 -13.10
CA ALA A 139 6.91 20.88 -13.04
C ALA A 139 7.91 20.44 -11.95
N GLU A 140 7.41 20.03 -10.78
CA GLU A 140 8.22 19.59 -9.65
C GLU A 140 8.90 18.25 -9.93
N TRP A 141 8.19 17.23 -10.42
CA TRP A 141 8.66 15.84 -10.44
C TRP A 141 9.05 15.30 -11.82
N LEU A 142 8.39 15.74 -12.89
CA LEU A 142 8.55 15.15 -14.21
C LEU A 142 9.46 15.97 -15.14
N GLN A 143 9.59 17.27 -14.87
CA GLN A 143 10.36 18.19 -15.70
C GLN A 143 11.72 18.55 -15.08
N GLY A 144 12.69 18.87 -15.93
CA GLY A 144 14.06 19.24 -15.53
C GLY A 144 15.01 18.08 -15.29
N SER A 145 16.27 18.42 -15.01
CA SER A 145 17.35 17.47 -14.74
C SER A 145 17.13 16.72 -13.42
N MET A 146 17.56 15.45 -13.37
CA MET A 146 17.58 14.67 -12.11
C MET A 146 18.57 15.23 -11.09
N SER A 147 19.55 16.02 -11.53
CA SER A 147 20.55 16.65 -10.65
C SER A 147 19.97 17.73 -9.74
N LYS A 148 18.70 18.13 -9.91
CA LYS A 148 18.03 19.10 -9.03
C LYS A 148 17.51 18.48 -7.73
N TYR A 149 17.35 17.15 -7.71
CA TYR A 149 16.81 16.43 -6.56
C TYR A 149 17.95 15.98 -5.64
N LYS A 150 17.68 16.01 -4.33
CA LYS A 150 18.51 15.31 -3.34
C LYS A 150 18.36 13.79 -3.55
N ASP A 151 19.31 13.00 -3.06
CA ASP A 151 19.32 11.55 -3.28
C ASP A 151 18.00 10.89 -2.85
N GLU A 152 17.49 11.24 -1.67
CA GLU A 152 16.18 10.81 -1.13
C GLU A 152 15.00 11.11 -2.07
N ASP A 153 15.02 12.25 -2.76
CA ASP A 153 13.94 12.65 -3.68
C ASP A 153 14.09 12.04 -5.08
N LYS A 154 15.29 11.53 -5.43
CA LYS A 154 15.56 10.98 -6.76
C LYS A 154 14.70 9.75 -7.00
N ASP A 155 14.52 8.89 -6.01
CA ASP A 155 13.73 7.67 -6.13
C ASP A 155 12.27 8.00 -6.46
N MET A 156 11.66 8.92 -5.71
CA MET A 156 10.30 9.36 -6.00
C MET A 156 10.20 9.98 -7.41
N ALA A 157 11.15 10.83 -7.79
CA ALA A 157 11.17 11.44 -9.13
C ALA A 157 11.36 10.41 -10.25
N GLN A 158 12.22 9.41 -10.07
CA GLN A 158 12.45 8.31 -11.01
C GLN A 158 11.21 7.44 -11.14
N ALA A 159 10.62 7.03 -10.01
CA ALA A 159 9.39 6.25 -9.99
C ALA A 159 8.28 6.95 -10.77
N LEU A 160 8.07 8.24 -10.51
CA LEU A 160 7.08 9.04 -11.21
C LEU A 160 7.39 9.18 -12.70
N ARG A 161 8.65 9.36 -13.10
CA ARG A 161 9.05 9.44 -14.52
C ARG A 161 8.95 8.12 -15.27
N SER A 162 8.98 7.00 -14.58
CA SER A 162 8.71 5.67 -15.15
C SER A 162 7.19 5.44 -15.33
N LEU A 163 6.36 6.06 -14.51
CA LEU A 163 4.89 5.96 -14.60
C LEU A 163 4.27 7.01 -15.53
N TYR A 164 4.91 8.17 -15.71
CA TYR A 164 4.38 9.30 -16.47
C TYR A 164 5.40 9.87 -17.46
N GLY A 165 4.90 10.37 -18.58
CA GLY A 165 5.70 11.19 -19.49
C GLY A 165 5.89 12.61 -18.95
N LYS A 166 6.82 13.37 -19.56
CA LYS A 166 7.21 14.72 -19.12
C LYS A 166 6.08 15.77 -19.01
N GLN A 167 4.92 15.50 -19.61
CA GLN A 167 3.75 16.40 -19.56
C GLN A 167 2.66 15.88 -18.62
N GLY A 168 2.93 14.85 -17.82
CA GLY A 168 1.99 14.29 -16.84
C GLY A 168 1.04 13.22 -17.40
N GLN A 169 1.14 12.89 -18.68
CA GLN A 169 0.38 11.79 -19.26
C GLN A 169 0.86 10.44 -18.73
N PRO A 170 -0.04 9.53 -18.31
CA PRO A 170 0.35 8.17 -17.91
C PRO A 170 1.09 7.46 -19.04
N GLN A 171 2.11 6.67 -18.70
CA GLN A 171 2.73 5.76 -19.65
C GLN A 171 1.80 4.58 -19.95
N LYS A 172 2.02 3.94 -21.11
CA LYS A 172 1.30 2.72 -21.46
C LYS A 172 1.91 1.55 -20.69
N LEU A 173 1.21 1.11 -19.65
CA LEU A 173 1.62 -0.03 -18.81
C LEU A 173 0.89 -1.31 -19.24
N GLU A 174 1.47 -2.45 -18.91
CA GLU A 174 0.86 -3.77 -19.20
C GLU A 174 -0.35 -4.07 -18.30
N VAL A 175 -0.35 -3.49 -17.10
CA VAL A 175 -1.43 -3.58 -16.12
C VAL A 175 -2.10 -2.22 -15.94
N PRO A 176 -3.36 -2.15 -15.49
CA PRO A 176 -3.98 -0.89 -15.10
C PRO A 176 -3.11 -0.16 -14.08
N GLY A 177 -2.62 1.01 -14.48
CA GLY A 177 -1.81 1.88 -13.64
C GLY A 177 -2.58 3.11 -13.17
N PRO A 178 -1.88 4.03 -12.47
CA PRO A 178 -2.50 5.25 -11.98
C PRO A 178 -2.95 6.14 -13.13
N SER A 179 -4.19 6.62 -13.05
CA SER A 179 -4.78 7.53 -14.03
C SER A 179 -4.28 8.97 -13.83
N HIS A 180 -4.67 9.88 -14.72
CA HIS A 180 -4.35 11.30 -14.58
C HIS A 180 -5.04 11.95 -13.36
N GLU A 181 -6.14 11.36 -12.86
CA GLU A 181 -6.96 11.96 -11.80
C GLU A 181 -6.61 11.47 -10.39
N ASP A 182 -5.99 10.29 -10.31
CA ASP A 182 -5.63 9.64 -9.04
C ASP A 182 -4.50 10.40 -8.33
N ASP A 183 -4.67 10.66 -7.04
CA ASP A 183 -3.53 11.05 -6.20
C ASP A 183 -2.65 9.83 -5.93
N ILE A 184 -1.36 10.07 -5.69
CA ILE A 184 -0.38 9.00 -5.50
C ILE A 184 0.19 9.09 -4.09
N VAL A 185 0.31 7.97 -3.39
CA VAL A 185 1.12 7.90 -2.17
C VAL A 185 2.36 7.07 -2.49
N PHE A 186 3.51 7.73 -2.59
CA PHE A 186 4.80 7.04 -2.73
C PHE A 186 5.28 6.62 -1.35
N ILE A 187 5.26 5.33 -1.06
CA ILE A 187 5.77 4.77 0.19
C ILE A 187 7.28 4.63 0.04
N GLU A 188 7.99 5.48 0.76
CA GLU A 188 9.44 5.57 0.74
C GLU A 188 10.06 4.51 1.64
N MET A 189 9.47 4.29 2.82
CA MET A 189 10.08 3.43 3.82
C MET A 189 9.04 2.71 4.66
N ILE A 190 9.33 1.44 4.93
CA ILE A 190 8.57 0.60 5.85
C ILE A 190 9.57 -0.07 6.78
N HIS A 191 9.39 0.14 8.09
CA HIS A 191 10.28 -0.40 9.10
C HIS A 191 9.48 -1.02 10.25
N ILE A 192 9.88 -2.22 10.67
CA ILE A 192 9.44 -2.87 11.89
C ILE A 192 10.69 -3.35 12.60
N ASP A 193 10.88 -2.95 13.85
CA ASP A 193 12.05 -3.29 14.64
C ASP A 193 12.20 -4.82 14.76
N GLU A 194 13.42 -5.33 14.76
CA GLU A 194 13.64 -6.77 14.94
C GLU A 194 13.16 -7.22 16.31
N LYS A 195 13.54 -6.46 17.34
CA LYS A 195 13.23 -6.70 18.75
C LYS A 195 13.32 -5.40 19.54
N ASN A 196 12.68 -5.37 20.69
CA ASN A 196 12.93 -4.36 21.71
C ASN A 196 14.19 -4.74 22.50
N GLU A 197 15.21 -3.89 22.48
CA GLU A 197 16.51 -4.20 23.13
C GLU A 197 16.42 -4.29 24.67
N ALA A 198 15.53 -3.52 25.30
CA ALA A 198 15.40 -3.50 26.75
C ALA A 198 14.67 -4.73 27.31
N THR A 199 13.68 -5.24 26.58
CA THR A 199 12.81 -6.34 27.01
C THR A 199 13.14 -7.68 26.33
N GLY A 200 13.89 -7.65 25.22
CA GLY A 200 14.19 -8.82 24.40
C GLY A 200 13.02 -9.33 23.54
N ILE A 201 11.87 -8.65 23.54
CA ILE A 201 10.68 -9.06 22.80
C ILE A 201 10.95 -8.91 21.30
N LYS A 202 10.79 -9.99 20.53
CA LYS A 202 10.98 -9.99 19.07
C LYS A 202 9.69 -9.59 18.34
N PHE A 203 9.76 -8.59 17.47
CA PHE A 203 8.62 -8.16 16.64
C PHE A 203 8.71 -8.70 15.21
N ALA A 204 9.92 -8.76 14.64
CA ALA A 204 10.13 -9.37 13.32
C ALA A 204 9.66 -10.84 13.28
N GLY A 205 9.16 -11.27 12.13
CA GLY A 205 8.58 -12.60 11.95
C GLY A 205 7.13 -12.76 12.44
N ASN A 206 6.56 -11.77 13.14
CA ASN A 206 5.22 -11.90 13.71
C ASN A 206 4.05 -11.49 12.78
N LYS A 207 4.26 -11.52 11.45
CA LYS A 207 3.25 -11.17 10.43
C LYS A 207 2.58 -9.79 10.65
N LEU A 208 3.26 -8.86 11.32
CA LEU A 208 2.73 -7.53 11.65
C LEU A 208 2.58 -6.61 10.43
N LEU A 209 3.38 -6.82 9.39
CA LEU A 209 3.44 -5.97 8.19
C LEU A 209 2.07 -5.79 7.50
N LYS A 210 1.31 -6.87 7.30
CA LYS A 210 -0.03 -6.78 6.70
C LYS A 210 -0.99 -5.93 7.54
N HIS A 211 -0.84 -5.97 8.87
CA HIS A 211 -1.64 -5.19 9.79
C HIS A 211 -1.22 -3.72 9.79
N ALA A 212 0.09 -3.45 9.69
CA ALA A 212 0.62 -2.10 9.54
C ALA A 212 0.07 -1.41 8.28
N PHE A 213 0.11 -2.06 7.11
CA PHE A 213 -0.51 -1.53 5.89
C PHE A 213 -2.01 -1.29 6.05
N SER A 214 -2.74 -2.27 6.59
CA SER A 214 -4.18 -2.13 6.81
C SER A 214 -4.54 -0.96 7.72
N LEU A 215 -3.76 -0.73 8.77
CA LEU A 215 -3.94 0.42 9.67
C LEU A 215 -3.56 1.73 8.98
N TYR A 216 -2.46 1.75 8.23
CA TYR A 216 -1.98 2.92 7.49
C TYR A 216 -3.04 3.41 6.48
N TYR A 217 -3.59 2.51 5.66
CA TYR A 217 -4.67 2.85 4.73
C TYR A 217 -5.91 3.37 5.46
N ALA A 218 -6.29 2.75 6.58
CA ALA A 218 -7.44 3.19 7.36
C ALA A 218 -7.23 4.57 8.01
N CYS A 219 -6.01 4.89 8.43
CA CYS A 219 -5.66 6.22 8.91
C CYS A 219 -5.74 7.26 7.79
N ILE A 220 -5.20 6.97 6.61
CA ILE A 220 -5.25 7.86 5.44
C ILE A 220 -6.69 8.13 4.98
N ALA A 221 -7.57 7.14 5.13
CA ALA A 221 -8.98 7.26 4.77
C ALA A 221 -9.85 7.90 5.86
N ASP A 222 -9.24 8.39 6.95
CA ASP A 222 -9.96 9.04 8.04
C ASP A 222 -10.67 10.30 7.53
N TRP A 223 -11.98 10.34 7.72
CA TRP A 223 -12.82 11.49 7.41
C TRP A 223 -12.53 12.71 8.29
N ARG A 224 -11.75 12.56 9.36
CA ARG A 224 -11.31 13.68 10.20
C ARG A 224 -10.16 14.47 9.59
N ILE A 225 -9.39 13.87 8.66
CA ILE A 225 -8.37 14.61 7.91
C ILE A 225 -9.08 15.76 7.18
N SER A 226 -8.65 16.99 7.43
CA SER A 226 -9.20 18.18 6.79
C SER A 226 -9.24 18.01 5.28
N GLU A 227 -10.28 18.50 4.61
CA GLU A 227 -10.45 18.39 3.16
C GLU A 227 -9.22 18.91 2.39
N LYS A 228 -8.55 19.93 2.93
CA LYS A 228 -7.30 20.47 2.38
C LYS A 228 -6.17 19.44 2.33
N TYR A 229 -6.17 18.43 3.20
CA TYR A 229 -5.10 17.44 3.34
C TYR A 229 -5.54 16.02 3.03
N ARG A 230 -6.84 15.82 2.79
CA ARG A 230 -7.42 14.51 2.48
C ARG A 230 -7.11 14.13 1.03
N PRO A 231 -6.79 12.87 0.76
CA PRO A 231 -6.67 12.42 -0.62
C PRO A 231 -8.04 12.31 -1.30
N LYS A 232 -8.05 12.28 -2.64
CA LYS A 232 -9.26 12.08 -3.44
C LYS A 232 -9.93 10.71 -3.23
N ALA A 233 -11.06 10.48 -3.90
CA ALA A 233 -11.83 9.24 -3.83
C ALA A 233 -11.03 7.98 -4.21
N HIS A 234 -10.02 8.12 -5.08
CA HIS A 234 -9.14 7.05 -5.54
C HIS A 234 -7.68 7.44 -5.30
N LEU A 235 -6.93 6.53 -4.69
CA LEU A 235 -5.49 6.64 -4.49
C LEU A 235 -4.78 5.48 -5.15
N VAL A 236 -3.57 5.76 -5.64
CA VAL A 236 -2.61 4.72 -5.98
C VAL A 236 -1.44 4.81 -5.03
N PHE A 237 -1.26 3.76 -4.23
CA PHE A 237 -0.06 3.57 -3.44
C PHE A 237 1.00 2.97 -4.34
N ILE A 238 2.19 3.56 -4.38
CA ILE A 238 3.34 3.02 -5.09
C ILE A 238 4.52 2.86 -4.15
N LEU A 239 5.37 1.89 -4.43
CA LEU A 239 6.63 1.68 -3.71
C LEU A 239 7.64 1.02 -4.64
N GLU A 240 8.91 1.15 -4.31
CA GLU A 240 9.98 0.34 -4.90
C GLU A 240 10.35 -0.77 -3.92
N PRO A 241 10.34 -2.05 -4.33
CA PRO A 241 10.82 -3.13 -3.51
C PRO A 241 12.36 -3.11 -3.59
N ALA A 242 12.99 -2.15 -2.93
CA ALA A 242 14.43 -2.00 -2.89
C ALA A 242 14.88 -1.81 -1.43
N LEU A 243 16.19 -1.92 -1.22
CA LEU A 243 16.76 -1.52 0.05
C LEU A 243 16.64 -0.01 0.20
N PRO A 244 16.41 0.49 1.43
CA PRO A 244 16.52 1.91 1.72
C PRO A 244 17.89 2.43 1.26
N GLN A 245 17.94 3.62 0.67
CA GLN A 245 19.21 4.26 0.28
C GLN A 245 20.07 4.65 1.47
N ASP A 246 19.45 4.80 2.64
CA ASP A 246 20.17 5.10 3.87
C ASP A 246 20.96 3.86 4.33
N ASP A 247 22.28 4.00 4.36
CA ASP A 247 23.22 2.92 4.71
C ASP A 247 23.01 2.39 6.14
N ASP A 248 22.61 3.24 7.09
CA ASP A 248 22.35 2.85 8.48
C ASP A 248 21.07 2.02 8.57
N ILE A 249 20.05 2.40 7.81
CA ILE A 249 18.79 1.66 7.73
C ILE A 249 18.97 0.37 6.92
N ALA A 250 19.68 0.41 5.81
CA ALA A 250 20.07 -0.77 5.04
C ALA A 250 20.89 -1.74 5.91
N ALA A 251 21.80 -1.23 6.75
CA ALA A 251 22.56 -2.05 7.70
C ALA A 251 21.67 -2.79 8.70
N ILE A 252 20.50 -2.26 9.07
CA ILE A 252 19.52 -2.97 9.91
C ILE A 252 18.95 -4.16 9.14
N TRP A 253 18.61 -4.01 7.86
CA TRP A 253 18.20 -5.12 6.99
C TRP A 253 19.30 -6.19 6.85
N PHE A 254 20.56 -5.78 6.83
CA PHE A 254 21.71 -6.68 6.69
C PHE A 254 22.14 -7.40 7.98
N ARG A 255 21.74 -6.92 9.16
CA ARG A 255 22.15 -7.53 10.46
C ARG A 255 21.76 -9.00 10.59
N GLY A 256 20.72 -9.46 9.89
CA GLY A 256 20.29 -10.86 9.90
C GLY A 256 20.95 -11.76 8.83
N GLN A 257 21.63 -11.20 7.84
CA GLN A 257 22.11 -11.97 6.66
C GLN A 257 23.64 -12.00 6.52
N GLY A 258 24.37 -11.28 7.37
CA GLY A 258 25.82 -11.12 7.27
C GLY A 258 26.16 -10.15 6.13
N LYS A 259 26.87 -9.07 6.43
CA LYS A 259 27.25 -8.07 5.41
C LYS A 259 28.13 -8.75 4.34
N PRO A 260 27.70 -8.85 3.08
CA PRO A 260 28.52 -9.44 2.04
C PRO A 260 29.80 -8.62 1.85
N SER A 261 30.95 -9.28 1.74
CA SER A 261 32.21 -8.63 1.41
C SER A 261 32.39 -8.59 -0.12
N GLY A 262 32.36 -7.38 -0.69
CA GLY A 262 32.62 -7.10 -2.10
C GLY A 262 31.39 -6.62 -2.90
N SER A 263 31.61 -5.77 -3.91
CA SER A 263 30.55 -5.09 -4.66
C SER A 263 29.59 -6.04 -5.37
N LYS A 264 30.10 -7.11 -6.01
CA LYS A 264 29.25 -8.12 -6.67
C LYS A 264 28.34 -8.88 -5.71
N ALA A 265 28.75 -9.01 -4.45
CA ALA A 265 27.96 -9.70 -3.44
C ALA A 265 26.85 -8.80 -2.89
N MET A 266 27.06 -7.48 -2.89
CA MET A 266 26.02 -6.49 -2.59
C MET A 266 24.94 -6.45 -3.68
N ASP A 267 25.32 -6.40 -4.96
CA ASP A 267 24.34 -6.40 -6.07
C ASP A 267 23.42 -7.63 -6.06
N VAL A 268 23.96 -8.79 -5.68
CA VAL A 268 23.19 -10.04 -5.57
C VAL A 268 22.24 -9.99 -4.38
N LEU A 269 22.71 -9.47 -3.24
CA LEU A 269 21.90 -9.34 -2.05
C LEU A 269 20.76 -8.32 -2.24
N GLU A 270 21.04 -7.18 -2.86
CA GLU A 270 20.05 -6.17 -3.22
C GLU A 270 18.92 -6.76 -4.05
N ARG A 271 19.27 -7.55 -5.08
CA ARG A 271 18.27 -8.27 -5.88
C ARG A 271 17.48 -9.29 -5.07
N GLN A 272 18.14 -10.08 -4.22
CA GLN A 272 17.44 -11.06 -3.37
C GLN A 272 16.47 -10.41 -2.40
N VAL A 273 16.86 -9.27 -1.80
CA VAL A 273 15.97 -8.48 -0.92
C VAL A 273 14.80 -7.93 -1.74
N ALA A 274 15.07 -7.33 -2.89
CA ALA A 274 14.04 -6.80 -3.79
C ALA A 274 13.03 -7.88 -4.20
N ASP A 275 13.48 -9.06 -4.63
CA ASP A 275 12.63 -10.19 -5.00
C ASP A 275 11.79 -10.68 -3.81
N THR A 276 12.40 -10.77 -2.62
CA THR A 276 11.70 -11.17 -1.40
C THR A 276 10.61 -10.16 -1.03
N LEU A 277 10.93 -8.87 -1.05
CA LEU A 277 9.98 -7.79 -0.77
C LEU A 277 8.85 -7.78 -1.81
N ARG A 278 9.17 -7.96 -3.09
CA ARG A 278 8.18 -8.08 -4.17
C ARG A 278 7.20 -9.22 -3.90
N MET A 279 7.69 -10.39 -3.49
CA MET A 279 6.82 -11.52 -3.11
C MET A 279 5.91 -11.18 -1.92
N VAL A 280 6.47 -10.56 -0.88
CA VAL A 280 5.72 -10.18 0.33
C VAL A 280 4.62 -9.16 0.01
N TYR A 281 4.95 -8.09 -0.71
CA TYR A 281 3.99 -7.05 -1.10
C TYR A 281 2.94 -7.55 -2.09
N SER A 282 3.30 -8.51 -2.96
CA SER A 282 2.35 -9.16 -3.88
C SER A 282 1.43 -10.18 -3.20
N SER A 283 1.68 -10.51 -1.94
CA SER A 283 0.84 -11.48 -1.22
C SER A 283 -0.63 -11.02 -1.20
N ALA A 284 -1.56 -11.98 -1.20
CA ALA A 284 -3.00 -11.68 -1.16
C ALA A 284 -3.43 -10.82 0.05
N SER A 285 -2.60 -10.78 1.09
CA SER A 285 -2.85 -9.98 2.29
C SER A 285 -2.51 -8.49 2.15
N ILE A 286 -1.65 -8.12 1.19
CA ILE A 286 -1.23 -6.73 0.93
C ILE A 286 -1.70 -6.29 -0.46
N GLY A 287 -1.44 -7.10 -1.49
CA GLY A 287 -2.10 -6.98 -2.80
C GLY A 287 -1.45 -6.04 -3.81
N TYR A 288 -0.20 -5.61 -3.61
CA TYR A 288 0.53 -4.84 -4.62
C TYR A 288 0.77 -5.67 -5.88
N ARG A 289 0.92 -4.97 -7.01
CA ARG A 289 1.24 -5.56 -8.30
C ARG A 289 2.38 -4.79 -8.93
N VAL A 290 3.19 -5.46 -9.73
CA VAL A 290 4.23 -4.77 -10.52
C VAL A 290 3.55 -3.93 -11.59
N LEU A 291 3.77 -2.62 -11.55
CA LEU A 291 3.31 -1.67 -12.57
C LEU A 291 4.37 -1.49 -13.66
N VAL A 292 5.63 -1.46 -13.24
CA VAL A 292 6.81 -1.28 -14.09
C VAL A 292 7.87 -2.25 -13.60
N GLU A 293 8.40 -3.06 -14.51
CA GLU A 293 9.47 -4.00 -14.23
C GLU A 293 10.75 -3.51 -14.91
N ASP A 294 11.85 -3.48 -14.15
CA ASP A 294 13.19 -3.17 -14.62
C ASP A 294 13.32 -1.91 -15.50
N ALA A 295 12.59 -0.84 -15.15
CA ALA A 295 12.69 0.43 -15.85
C ALA A 295 14.08 1.01 -15.71
N LEU A 296 14.75 1.16 -16.86
CA LEU A 296 16.07 1.74 -16.92
C LEU A 296 15.98 3.26 -16.92
N VAL A 297 16.29 3.88 -15.78
CA VAL A 297 16.33 5.34 -15.65
C VAL A 297 17.77 5.83 -15.76
N ARG A 298 18.04 6.63 -16.79
CA ARG A 298 19.37 7.22 -17.01
C ARG A 298 19.58 8.38 -16.04
N CYS A 299 20.62 8.27 -15.22
CA CYS A 299 21.04 9.29 -14.28
C CYS A 299 22.46 9.77 -14.61
N PRO A 300 22.85 10.98 -14.15
CA PRO A 300 24.25 11.37 -14.17
C PRO A 300 25.07 10.34 -13.37
N GLY A 301 25.92 9.55 -14.04
CA GLY A 301 26.74 8.50 -13.42
C GLY A 301 26.37 7.06 -13.79
N GLY A 302 25.24 6.82 -14.48
CA GLY A 302 24.87 5.47 -14.90
C GLY A 302 23.38 5.29 -15.19
N ALA A 303 23.00 4.04 -15.43
CA ALA A 303 21.61 3.65 -15.58
C ALA A 303 21.20 2.80 -14.37
N THR A 304 20.13 3.20 -13.69
CA THR A 304 19.58 2.48 -12.54
C THR A 304 18.33 1.75 -12.98
N VAL A 305 18.13 0.53 -12.46
CA VAL A 305 16.99 -0.33 -12.80
C VAL A 305 15.97 -0.21 -11.68
N HIS A 306 14.75 0.20 -12.00
CA HIS A 306 13.68 0.41 -11.04
C HIS A 306 12.52 -0.55 -11.30
N THR A 307 12.08 -1.24 -10.25
CA THR A 307 10.81 -1.97 -10.26
C THR A 307 9.83 -1.20 -9.40
N ILE A 308 8.67 -0.86 -9.97
CA ILE A 308 7.64 -0.08 -9.26
C ILE A 308 6.44 -0.97 -9.06
N MET A 309 6.06 -1.13 -7.79
CA MET A 309 4.85 -1.81 -7.41
C MET A 309 3.74 -0.80 -7.10
N GLY A 310 2.50 -1.18 -7.37
CA GLY A 310 1.34 -0.34 -7.16
C GLY A 310 0.15 -1.09 -6.58
N LEU A 311 -0.63 -0.38 -5.77
CA LEU A 311 -1.91 -0.82 -5.22
C LEU A 311 -2.92 0.33 -5.35
N GLN A 312 -3.99 0.13 -6.10
CA GLN A 312 -5.07 1.10 -6.23
C GLN A 312 -6.19 0.78 -5.24
N LEU A 313 -6.56 1.76 -4.43
CA LEU A 313 -7.65 1.64 -3.45
C LEU A 313 -8.59 2.84 -3.56
N SER A 314 -9.89 2.59 -3.43
CA SER A 314 -10.84 3.64 -3.13
C SER A 314 -10.78 4.00 -1.63
N VAL A 315 -11.19 5.22 -1.28
CA VAL A 315 -11.31 5.63 0.13
C VAL A 315 -12.20 4.68 0.93
N GLU A 316 -13.27 4.17 0.31
CA GLU A 316 -14.14 3.18 0.94
C GLU A 316 -13.41 1.84 1.19
N ALA A 317 -12.64 1.35 0.20
CA ALA A 317 -11.86 0.13 0.35
C ALA A 317 -10.81 0.25 1.46
N MET A 318 -10.17 1.42 1.58
CA MET A 318 -9.21 1.71 2.66
C MET A 318 -9.87 1.70 4.05
N ARG A 319 -11.08 2.25 4.20
CA ARG A 319 -11.83 2.21 5.47
C ARG A 319 -12.22 0.78 5.85
N ASN A 320 -12.66 0.01 4.86
CA ASN A 320 -13.12 -1.37 5.04
C ASN A 320 -11.98 -2.38 5.19
N HIS A 321 -10.73 -1.96 5.04
CA HIS A 321 -9.55 -2.83 5.14
C HIS A 321 -9.40 -3.43 6.55
N LEU A 322 -9.91 -2.74 7.58
CA LEU A 322 -9.97 -3.26 8.95
C LEU A 322 -11.05 -4.34 9.13
N SER A 323 -12.17 -4.22 8.42
CA SER A 323 -13.36 -5.07 8.60
C SER A 323 -13.18 -6.47 8.00
N ARG A 324 -12.40 -6.60 6.91
CA ARG A 324 -12.21 -7.87 6.20
C ARG A 324 -11.34 -8.89 6.93
N SER A 325 -10.61 -8.48 7.97
CA SER A 325 -9.74 -9.39 8.74
C SER A 325 -10.46 -10.16 9.86
N ARG A 326 -11.76 -9.92 10.13
CA ARG A 326 -12.52 -10.64 11.17
C ARG A 326 -13.13 -11.97 10.70
N ALA A 327 -13.03 -12.29 9.41
CA ALA A 327 -13.77 -13.39 8.77
C ALA A 327 -12.91 -14.62 8.39
N VAL A 328 -11.70 -14.77 8.95
CA VAL A 328 -10.85 -15.95 8.78
C VAL A 328 -10.40 -16.47 10.13
#